data_AF-A0A532U2T6-F1
#
_entry.id   AF-A0A532U2T6-F1
#
_cell.length_a   1.000
_cell.length_b   1.000
_cell.length_c   1.000
_cell.angle_alpha   90.00
_cell.angle_beta   90.00
_cell.angle_gamma   90.00
#
_symmetry.space_group_name_H-M   'P 1'
#
loop_
_entity.id
_entity.type
_entity.pdbx_description
1 polymer ?
#
loop_
_entity_poly.entity_id
_entity_poly.type
_entity_poly.pdbx_seq_one_letter_code
_entity_poly.pdbx_strand_id
1 'polypeptide(L)'
;MLIMSGLIFSGCARTTEQPTGLPTTTPTAAAVEGPDPVRARDAALVYVIGHYGEQAPWRNLIWLEEEITPEGLVGHEAYQYAAGDWVITISHPVVAPEAVVYSVVVANETTGFRWEGDVDAVGRVTGAPEGVVAARDAALAYLSERYGEEAPPPGLDWAEEFIPPEGWAPSGTYPYRAGDWVVWVYDAGVAEAYQVLAANETTGFQWEGEVDAGGHVTETTAPIGGQPVVGWYGHVVSLPADAQFDDYLALEPEGAGEIGLEGADAEIEAEIEGLRDKEEPEKYAHFWGTLTCDVLDYGGCQLVVTRLRSGRAIFDPDPVEGWEGQVFSVPGVAQFHDYFVLDGPFAVQYGIEGADEALMAQLEDFRDTSATIRIWGEIQCGIPDTMGCSIRVERCQLVSEESPPLGVHFESPAVGWYGRVVGLPAGARYDDYLHLLPEGAGDVGLTGTDAAIEAEIEGLRDSGTNAHFWGAIACGVPDHDGCQVTVSGIIPEGAGTYADPDPVEGWEGRYFFGAGLGEFDDCFILDFYGPFGVRYGIQGADEALQAALEELRNIDKYEGPIPDIRIWGEMQCGVPDVNGCQIIVDRLEELFSRP
;
A
#
# COMPACT_ATOMS: atom_id res chain seq x y z
N MET A 1 -31.72 42.80 41.37
CA MET A 1 -31.19 44.07 41.92
C MET A 1 -30.47 44.75 40.76
N LEU A 2 -31.14 45.53 39.90
CA LEU A 2 -31.32 47.00 39.97
C LEU A 2 -29.92 47.69 39.97
N ILE A 3 -29.46 48.46 38.96
CA ILE A 3 -30.01 49.70 38.37
C ILE A 3 -29.15 50.21 37.17
N MET A 4 -29.84 50.80 36.16
CA MET A 4 -29.59 51.97 35.27
C MET A 4 -28.20 52.29 34.67
N SER A 5 -28.09 52.54 33.36
CA SER A 5 -28.49 53.75 32.56
C SER A 5 -27.63 55.01 32.80
N GLY A 6 -27.14 55.60 31.70
CA GLY A 6 -26.55 56.95 31.67
C GLY A 6 -26.31 57.46 30.24
N LEU A 7 -27.11 58.44 29.83
CA LEU A 7 -27.22 59.06 28.50
C LEU A 7 -26.49 60.43 28.45
N ILE A 8 -25.97 60.79 27.26
CA ILE A 8 -25.73 62.12 26.61
C ILE A 8 -24.91 63.19 27.37
N PHE A 9 -23.93 63.81 26.68
CA PHE A 9 -23.96 65.27 26.47
C PHE A 9 -23.39 65.68 25.10
N SER A 10 -24.15 66.56 24.45
CA SER A 10 -23.85 67.30 23.23
C SER A 10 -22.96 68.51 23.54
N GLY A 11 -22.07 68.90 22.63
CA GLY A 11 -21.20 70.06 22.81
C GLY A 11 -20.78 70.72 21.49
N CYS A 12 -21.47 71.79 21.13
CA CYS A 12 -21.08 72.77 20.10
C CYS A 12 -20.01 73.74 20.63
N ALA A 13 -18.96 74.00 19.83
CA ALA A 13 -18.12 75.22 19.76
C ALA A 13 -16.84 74.84 18.99
N ARG A 14 -16.16 75.67 18.19
CA ARG A 14 -16.22 77.10 17.86
C ARG A 14 -15.41 77.26 16.57
N THR A 15 -15.90 78.07 15.64
CA THR A 15 -15.13 78.58 14.50
C THR A 15 -14.02 79.49 15.04
N THR A 16 -12.76 79.15 14.76
CA THR A 16 -11.61 80.04 14.95
C THR A 16 -11.01 80.28 13.57
N GLU A 17 -11.09 81.53 13.12
CA GLU A 17 -10.41 82.03 11.92
C GLU A 17 -8.90 81.83 12.09
N GLN A 18 -8.30 81.11 11.14
CA GLN A 18 -6.85 80.92 11.06
C GLN A 18 -6.26 82.02 10.14
N PRO A 19 -5.15 82.67 10.54
CA PRO A 19 -4.61 83.82 9.83
C PRO A 19 -4.05 83.44 8.46
N THR A 20 -4.30 84.31 7.49
CA THR A 20 -3.76 84.30 6.12
C THR A 20 -2.23 84.30 6.16
N GLY A 21 -1.63 83.11 6.07
CA GLY A 21 -0.21 82.92 5.83
C GLY A 21 0.15 83.33 4.40
N LEU A 22 1.31 83.99 4.27
CA LEU A 22 1.95 84.37 3.01
C LEU A 22 2.07 83.17 2.05
N PRO A 23 2.10 83.39 0.72
CA PRO A 23 2.27 82.33 -0.26
C PRO A 23 3.64 81.64 -0.05
N THR A 24 3.61 80.50 0.63
CA THR A 24 4.71 79.54 0.63
C THR A 24 4.84 79.03 -0.80
N THR A 25 6.01 79.24 -1.40
CA THR A 25 6.39 78.59 -2.66
C THR A 25 6.21 77.10 -2.49
N THR A 26 5.19 76.53 -3.14
CA THR A 26 5.00 75.08 -3.26
C THR A 26 6.31 74.51 -3.77
N PRO A 27 7.03 73.66 -3.01
CA PRO A 27 8.15 72.94 -3.57
C PRO A 27 7.63 72.20 -4.79
N THR A 28 8.22 72.43 -5.95
CA THR A 28 8.02 71.60 -7.14
C THR A 28 8.22 70.16 -6.68
N ALA A 29 7.11 69.43 -6.51
CA ALA A 29 7.14 68.02 -6.17
C ALA A 29 8.01 67.37 -7.25
N ALA A 30 9.14 66.81 -6.83
CA ALA A 30 9.94 65.97 -7.69
C ALA A 30 8.96 64.95 -8.28
N ALA A 31 8.93 64.85 -9.61
CA ALA A 31 8.14 63.84 -10.29
C ALA A 31 8.53 62.49 -9.66
N VAL A 32 7.59 61.88 -8.94
CA VAL A 32 7.78 60.56 -8.38
C VAL A 32 7.92 59.64 -9.59
N GLU A 33 9.11 59.05 -9.77
CA GLU A 33 9.31 58.02 -10.79
C GLU A 33 8.28 56.91 -10.52
N GLY A 34 7.48 56.60 -11.55
CA GLY A 34 6.48 55.55 -11.46
C GLY A 34 7.11 54.16 -11.34
N PRO A 35 6.28 53.11 -11.27
CA PRO A 35 6.74 51.73 -11.40
C PRO A 35 7.66 51.57 -12.62
N ASP A 36 8.74 50.81 -12.44
CA ASP A 36 9.77 50.55 -13.45
C ASP A 36 9.88 49.03 -13.66
N PRO A 37 8.99 48.44 -14.47
CA PRO A 37 9.02 47.00 -14.75
C PRO A 37 10.31 46.59 -15.48
N VAL A 38 10.98 47.51 -16.19
CA VAL A 38 12.27 47.27 -16.84
C VAL A 38 13.37 47.03 -15.79
N ARG A 39 13.39 47.81 -14.71
CA ARG A 39 14.30 47.58 -13.58
C ARG A 39 14.03 46.24 -12.89
N ALA A 40 12.75 45.86 -12.73
CA ALA A 40 12.39 44.57 -12.15
C ALA A 40 12.89 43.40 -13.01
N ARG A 41 12.69 43.48 -14.34
CA ARG A 41 13.23 42.53 -15.33
C ARG A 41 14.74 42.39 -15.20
N ASP A 42 15.46 43.51 -15.17
CA ASP A 42 16.91 43.51 -15.17
C ASP A 42 17.47 42.95 -13.84
N ALA A 43 16.82 43.25 -12.71
CA ALA A 43 17.15 42.67 -11.42
C ALA A 43 16.93 41.15 -11.41
N ALA A 44 15.79 40.67 -11.89
CA ALA A 44 15.48 39.25 -12.03
C ALA A 44 16.49 38.54 -12.95
N LEU A 45 16.83 39.14 -14.10
CA LEU A 45 17.85 38.60 -15.01
C LEU A 45 19.22 38.50 -14.37
N VAL A 46 19.66 39.50 -13.60
CA VAL A 46 20.92 39.44 -12.86
C VAL A 46 20.90 38.28 -11.87
N TYR A 47 19.79 38.10 -11.16
CA TYR A 47 19.62 36.99 -10.22
C TYR A 47 19.67 35.63 -10.95
N VAL A 48 18.85 35.44 -11.98
CA VAL A 48 18.74 34.18 -12.74
C VAL A 48 20.08 33.83 -13.40
N ILE A 49 20.76 34.78 -14.02
CA ILE A 49 22.07 34.55 -14.64
C ILE A 49 23.14 34.21 -13.59
N GLY A 50 23.05 34.82 -12.40
CA GLY A 50 23.97 34.55 -11.30
C GLY A 50 23.84 33.13 -10.74
N HIS A 51 22.62 32.61 -10.65
CA HIS A 51 22.33 31.32 -10.02
C HIS A 51 22.33 30.14 -11.00
N TYR A 52 21.81 30.34 -12.22
CA TYR A 52 21.56 29.25 -13.17
C TYR A 52 22.59 29.18 -14.32
N GLY A 53 23.56 30.09 -14.36
CA GLY A 53 24.71 30.01 -15.26
C GLY A 53 24.34 29.89 -16.74
N GLU A 54 24.71 28.78 -17.38
CA GLU A 54 24.46 28.54 -18.82
C GLU A 54 22.99 28.22 -19.15
N GLN A 55 22.19 27.83 -18.16
CA GLN A 55 20.76 27.59 -18.33
C GLN A 55 19.96 28.90 -18.44
N ALA A 56 20.54 30.03 -18.02
CA ALA A 56 19.91 31.34 -18.02
C ALA A 56 19.96 32.04 -19.40
N PRO A 57 19.09 33.05 -19.64
CA PRO A 57 19.15 33.86 -20.85
C PRO A 57 20.49 34.60 -20.98
N TRP A 58 20.99 34.75 -22.22
CA TRP A 58 22.25 35.46 -22.47
C TRP A 58 22.12 36.96 -22.16
N ARG A 59 23.17 37.55 -21.57
CA ARG A 59 23.20 38.95 -21.09
C ARG A 59 22.93 40.02 -22.15
N ASN A 60 23.05 39.68 -23.43
CA ASN A 60 22.97 40.61 -24.57
C ASN A 60 21.78 40.34 -25.49
N LEU A 61 20.76 39.63 -25.00
CA LEU A 61 19.49 39.49 -25.70
C LEU A 61 18.80 40.86 -25.85
N ILE A 62 18.15 41.07 -26.99
CA ILE A 62 17.33 42.24 -27.26
C ILE A 62 15.89 41.86 -26.96
N TRP A 63 15.34 42.44 -25.90
CA TRP A 63 13.98 42.18 -25.44
C TRP A 63 12.97 43.06 -26.17
N LEU A 64 11.93 42.44 -26.72
CA LEU A 64 10.74 43.11 -27.22
C LEU A 64 9.72 43.20 -26.09
N GLU A 65 9.32 44.41 -25.72
CA GLU A 65 8.34 44.68 -24.69
C GLU A 65 6.92 44.78 -25.29
N GLU A 66 5.97 44.12 -24.63
CA GLU A 66 4.54 44.16 -24.93
C GLU A 66 3.75 44.32 -23.63
N GLU A 67 2.80 45.27 -23.59
CA GLU A 67 1.86 45.39 -22.48
C GLU A 67 0.74 44.36 -22.67
N ILE A 68 0.59 43.45 -21.70
CA ILE A 68 -0.37 42.34 -21.74
C ILE A 68 -1.42 42.45 -20.62
N THR A 69 -1.61 43.65 -20.06
CA THR A 69 -2.62 43.93 -19.04
C THR A 69 -4.02 43.55 -19.55
N PRO A 70 -4.75 42.63 -18.88
CA PRO A 70 -6.10 42.27 -19.29
C PRO A 70 -7.05 43.48 -19.29
N GLU A 71 -7.86 43.62 -20.34
CA GLU A 71 -8.86 44.70 -20.40
C GLU A 71 -9.84 44.61 -19.22
N GLY A 72 -10.07 45.75 -18.56
CA GLY A 72 -11.05 45.87 -17.47
C GLY A 72 -10.53 45.54 -16.07
N LEU A 73 -9.26 45.13 -15.92
CA LEU A 73 -8.63 44.92 -14.62
C LEU A 73 -8.05 46.25 -14.10
N VAL A 74 -8.69 46.87 -13.11
CA VAL A 74 -8.21 48.11 -12.51
C VAL A 74 -7.32 47.80 -11.31
N GLY A 75 -6.16 48.46 -11.23
CA GLY A 75 -5.24 48.32 -10.10
C GLY A 75 -4.15 47.28 -10.30
N HIS A 76 -3.94 46.79 -11.52
CA HIS A 76 -2.94 45.80 -11.88
C HIS A 76 -2.42 46.08 -13.29
N GLU A 77 -1.11 45.93 -13.49
CA GLU A 77 -0.46 46.03 -14.80
C GLU A 77 0.37 44.77 -15.06
N ALA A 78 0.46 44.37 -16.32
CA ALA A 78 1.29 43.24 -16.74
C ALA A 78 2.04 43.53 -18.04
N TYR A 79 3.31 43.17 -18.08
CA TYR A 79 4.23 43.36 -19.19
C TYR A 79 4.87 42.01 -19.56
N GLN A 80 5.06 41.78 -20.84
CA GLN A 80 5.81 40.65 -21.37
C GLN A 80 7.04 41.16 -22.12
N TYR A 81 8.18 40.51 -21.88
CA TYR A 81 9.43 40.74 -22.59
C TYR A 81 9.84 39.46 -23.31
N ALA A 82 9.95 39.49 -24.62
CA ALA A 82 10.33 38.32 -25.42
C ALA A 82 11.70 38.51 -26.10
N ALA A 83 12.55 37.47 -26.11
CA ALA A 83 13.82 37.46 -26.83
C ALA A 83 14.21 36.03 -27.27
N GLY A 84 13.94 35.70 -28.54
CA GLY A 84 14.11 34.32 -29.02
C GLY A 84 13.11 33.40 -28.34
N ASP A 85 13.56 32.29 -27.77
CA ASP A 85 12.73 31.33 -27.04
C ASP A 85 12.50 31.72 -25.57
N TRP A 86 13.03 32.87 -25.14
CA TRP A 86 12.88 33.37 -23.78
C TRP A 86 11.71 34.35 -23.65
N VAL A 87 10.91 34.16 -22.61
CA VAL A 87 9.79 35.04 -22.25
C VAL A 87 9.92 35.44 -20.78
N ILE A 88 9.81 36.73 -20.48
CA ILE A 88 9.70 37.25 -19.12
C ILE A 88 8.35 37.92 -18.96
N THR A 89 7.55 37.46 -18.01
CA THR A 89 6.28 38.08 -17.65
C THR A 89 6.45 38.79 -16.32
N ILE A 90 6.08 40.07 -16.27
CA ILE A 90 6.13 40.89 -15.06
C ILE A 90 4.73 41.41 -14.78
N SER A 91 4.22 41.17 -13.57
CA SER A 91 2.94 41.72 -13.11
C SER A 91 3.11 42.44 -11.79
N HIS A 92 2.33 43.51 -11.58
CA HIS A 92 2.36 44.24 -10.32
C HIS A 92 1.05 44.99 -10.05
N PRO A 93 0.71 45.25 -8.78
CA PRO A 93 -0.40 46.11 -8.43
C PRO A 93 -0.05 47.60 -8.66
N VAL A 94 -1.06 48.43 -8.94
CA VAL A 94 -0.92 49.89 -9.05
C VAL A 94 -1.03 50.51 -7.66
N VAL A 95 0.07 50.46 -6.90
CA VAL A 95 0.21 51.02 -5.55
C VAL A 95 1.27 52.14 -5.52
N ALA A 96 1.54 52.71 -4.35
CA ALA A 96 2.62 53.69 -4.19
C ALA A 96 3.96 53.06 -4.64
N PRO A 97 4.80 53.75 -5.43
CA PRO A 97 6.01 53.17 -6.03
C PRO A 97 6.94 52.48 -5.05
N GLU A 98 7.05 52.97 -3.81
CA GLU A 98 7.85 52.38 -2.74
C GLU A 98 7.30 51.07 -2.15
N ALA A 99 6.02 50.77 -2.40
CA ALA A 99 5.32 49.58 -1.93
C ALA A 99 5.04 48.57 -3.06
N VAL A 100 5.48 48.85 -4.29
CA VAL A 100 5.35 47.92 -5.41
C VAL A 100 6.26 46.72 -5.18
N VAL A 101 5.67 45.53 -5.35
CA VAL A 101 6.36 44.26 -5.52
C VAL A 101 5.96 43.72 -6.90
N TYR A 102 6.95 43.43 -7.73
CA TYR A 102 6.78 42.87 -9.06
C TYR A 102 6.89 41.36 -8.97
N SER A 103 5.86 40.64 -9.43
CA SER A 103 5.97 39.20 -9.65
C SER A 103 6.58 38.99 -11.03
N VAL A 104 7.67 38.23 -11.11
CA VAL A 104 8.46 38.04 -12.32
C VAL A 104 8.58 36.55 -12.64
N VAL A 105 8.19 36.16 -13.84
CA VAL A 105 8.34 34.80 -14.39
C VAL A 105 9.31 34.86 -15.56
N VAL A 106 10.39 34.08 -15.52
CA VAL A 106 11.38 33.95 -16.61
C VAL A 106 11.29 32.52 -17.14
N ALA A 107 10.93 32.33 -18.41
CA ALA A 107 10.73 31.02 -19.00
C ALA A 107 11.43 30.86 -20.36
N ASN A 108 11.78 29.62 -20.70
CA ASN A 108 12.25 29.21 -22.02
C ASN A 108 11.54 27.93 -22.47
N GLU A 109 10.63 28.05 -23.43
CA GLU A 109 9.79 26.93 -23.88
C GLU A 109 10.59 25.79 -24.53
N THR A 110 11.72 26.10 -25.18
CA THR A 110 12.53 25.11 -25.89
C THR A 110 13.30 24.20 -24.93
N THR A 111 13.75 24.75 -23.81
CA THR A 111 14.54 24.02 -22.80
C THR A 111 13.70 23.52 -21.62
N GLY A 112 12.47 24.03 -21.47
CA GLY A 112 11.63 23.78 -20.30
C GLY A 112 12.04 24.60 -19.07
N PHE A 113 13.04 25.47 -19.18
CA PHE A 113 13.45 26.32 -18.06
C PHE A 113 12.31 27.25 -17.64
N ARG A 114 12.05 27.34 -16.33
CA ARG A 114 11.13 28.31 -15.74
C ARG A 114 11.66 28.73 -14.37
N TRP A 115 11.63 30.02 -14.09
CA TRP A 115 11.96 30.62 -12.81
C TRP A 115 10.88 31.65 -12.45
N GLU A 116 10.48 31.68 -11.18
CA GLU A 116 9.56 32.68 -10.67
C GLU A 116 10.14 33.33 -9.42
N GLY A 117 9.89 34.63 -9.26
CA GLY A 117 10.32 35.36 -8.07
C GLY A 117 9.75 36.76 -8.02
N ASP A 118 9.84 37.35 -6.85
CA ASP A 118 9.40 38.72 -6.63
C ASP A 118 10.59 39.69 -6.70
N VAL A 119 10.32 40.91 -7.13
CA VAL A 119 11.29 42.01 -7.10
C VAL A 119 10.64 43.19 -6.40
N ASP A 120 11.25 43.71 -5.34
CA ASP A 120 10.71 44.89 -4.65
C ASP A 120 11.03 46.21 -5.41
N ALA A 121 10.45 47.31 -4.96
CA ALA A 121 10.66 48.65 -5.51
C ALA A 121 12.14 49.10 -5.55
N VAL A 122 13.02 48.53 -4.72
CA VAL A 122 14.46 48.83 -4.72
C VAL A 122 15.25 47.89 -5.61
N GLY A 123 14.60 46.95 -6.31
CA GLY A 123 15.23 45.98 -7.21
C GLY A 123 15.86 44.81 -6.46
N ARG A 124 15.46 44.54 -5.22
CA ARG A 124 15.87 43.34 -4.49
C ARG A 124 14.99 42.19 -4.97
N VAL A 125 15.63 41.13 -5.46
CA VAL A 125 14.95 39.91 -5.86
C VAL A 125 14.76 39.00 -4.65
N THR A 126 13.55 38.48 -4.48
CA THR A 126 13.18 37.39 -3.58
C THR A 126 12.59 36.27 -4.44
N GLY A 127 13.43 35.35 -4.93
CA GLY A 127 12.97 34.08 -5.50
C GLY A 127 12.47 33.14 -4.40
N ALA A 128 12.17 31.87 -4.73
CA ALA A 128 12.02 30.82 -3.72
C ALA A 128 13.11 31.04 -2.66
N PRO A 129 12.75 31.21 -1.37
CA PRO A 129 13.69 31.65 -0.35
C PRO A 129 14.94 30.79 -0.45
N GLU A 130 16.14 31.38 -0.45
CA GLU A 130 17.40 30.62 -0.51
C GLU A 130 17.41 29.46 0.51
N GLY A 131 16.71 29.63 1.63
CA GLY A 131 16.50 28.60 2.63
C GLY A 131 15.62 27.42 2.21
N VAL A 132 14.68 27.56 1.27
CA VAL A 132 13.85 26.44 0.76
C VAL A 132 14.70 25.45 -0.05
N VAL A 133 15.50 25.97 -0.99
CA VAL A 133 16.42 25.12 -1.77
C VAL A 133 17.48 24.52 -0.86
N ALA A 134 18.05 25.31 0.05
CA ALA A 134 18.99 24.82 1.04
C ALA A 134 18.38 23.76 1.97
N ALA A 135 17.12 23.91 2.36
CA ALA A 135 16.40 22.95 3.18
C ALA A 135 16.17 21.63 2.44
N ARG A 136 15.72 21.70 1.18
CA ARG A 136 15.61 20.53 0.31
C ARG A 136 16.96 19.81 0.21
N ASP A 137 18.02 20.53 -0.12
CA ASP A 137 19.34 19.92 -0.34
C ASP A 137 19.92 19.33 0.95
N ALA A 138 19.69 19.97 2.11
CA ALA A 138 20.08 19.42 3.41
C ALA A 138 19.28 18.16 3.76
N ALA A 139 17.96 18.14 3.53
CA ALA A 139 17.13 16.96 3.72
C ALA A 139 17.56 15.80 2.80
N LEU A 140 17.80 16.08 1.51
CA LEU A 140 18.29 15.09 0.55
C LEU A 140 19.66 14.52 0.94
N ALA A 141 20.57 15.37 1.43
CA ALA A 141 21.87 14.92 1.92
C ALA A 141 21.73 14.02 3.17
N TYR A 142 20.86 14.41 4.12
CA TYR A 142 20.53 13.61 5.29
C TYR A 142 19.97 12.25 4.89
N LEU A 143 18.99 12.23 3.99
CA LEU A 143 18.36 11.01 3.49
C LEU A 143 19.38 10.08 2.82
N SER A 144 20.23 10.62 1.94
CA SER A 144 21.27 9.85 1.26
C SER A 144 22.29 9.26 2.24
N GLU A 145 22.70 10.02 3.27
CA GLU A 145 23.63 9.52 4.30
C GLU A 145 22.99 8.44 5.18
N ARG A 146 21.72 8.61 5.54
CA ARG A 146 21.03 7.76 6.53
C ARG A 146 20.42 6.50 5.92
N TYR A 147 19.88 6.58 4.71
CA TYR A 147 19.08 5.53 4.05
C TYR A 147 19.71 4.97 2.76
N GLY A 148 20.82 5.54 2.29
CA GLY A 148 21.60 4.95 1.20
C GLY A 148 20.81 4.81 -0.10
N GLU A 149 20.57 3.57 -0.53
CA GLU A 149 19.91 3.25 -1.81
C GLU A 149 18.39 3.43 -1.77
N GLU A 150 17.78 3.50 -0.58
CA GLU A 150 16.34 3.76 -0.42
C GLU A 150 15.99 5.24 -0.59
N ALA A 151 16.97 6.13 -0.47
CA ALA A 151 16.82 7.58 -0.63
C ALA A 151 16.88 8.02 -2.10
N PRO A 152 16.50 9.28 -2.42
CA PRO A 152 16.69 9.82 -3.76
C PRO A 152 18.16 9.72 -4.19
N PRO A 153 18.48 9.10 -5.35
CA PRO A 153 19.85 8.99 -5.81
C PRO A 153 20.48 10.38 -6.00
N PRO A 154 21.78 10.55 -5.69
CA PRO A 154 22.45 11.82 -5.86
C PRO A 154 22.52 12.21 -7.35
N GLY A 155 22.36 13.50 -7.63
CA GLY A 155 22.48 14.03 -9.00
C GLY A 155 21.20 13.95 -9.83
N LEU A 156 20.04 13.71 -9.20
CA LEU A 156 18.74 13.93 -9.84
C LEU A 156 18.55 15.40 -10.23
N ASP A 157 18.02 15.62 -11.44
CA ASP A 157 17.63 16.94 -11.93
C ASP A 157 16.21 17.25 -11.42
N TRP A 158 16.11 18.07 -10.38
CA TRP A 158 14.84 18.44 -9.75
C TRP A 158 14.14 19.57 -10.51
N ALA A 159 12.92 19.29 -11.00
CA ALA A 159 12.02 20.30 -11.54
C ALA A 159 11.22 20.93 -10.39
N GLU A 160 11.31 22.25 -10.24
CA GLU A 160 10.51 23.02 -9.30
C GLU A 160 9.12 23.30 -9.88
N GLU A 161 8.08 22.93 -9.16
CA GLU A 161 6.70 23.27 -9.50
C GLU A 161 6.16 24.20 -8.41
N PHE A 162 5.99 25.50 -8.70
CA PHE A 162 5.39 26.39 -7.70
C PHE A 162 3.86 26.26 -7.70
N ILE A 163 3.30 25.90 -6.55
CA ILE A 163 1.85 25.94 -6.31
C ILE A 163 1.55 27.23 -5.56
N PRO A 164 0.98 28.27 -6.20
CA PRO A 164 0.62 29.50 -5.50
C PRO A 164 -0.41 29.18 -4.42
N PRO A 165 -0.23 29.66 -3.17
CA PRO A 165 -1.25 29.48 -2.15
C PRO A 165 -2.55 30.15 -2.62
N GLU A 166 -3.69 29.46 -2.45
CA GLU A 166 -5.00 30.08 -2.59
C GLU A 166 -5.20 31.10 -1.46
N GLY A 167 -4.75 32.33 -1.69
CA GLY A 167 -4.85 33.45 -0.75
C GLY A 167 -3.50 34.06 -0.38
N TRP A 168 -3.52 35.35 -0.02
CA TRP A 168 -2.36 36.20 0.30
C TRP A 168 -1.64 35.84 1.62
N ALA A 169 -1.32 34.57 1.86
CA ALA A 169 -0.49 34.16 2.99
C ALA A 169 0.99 34.08 2.56
N PRO A 170 1.95 34.56 3.38
CA PRO A 170 3.38 34.48 3.10
C PRO A 170 3.97 33.07 3.30
N SER A 171 3.13 32.05 3.54
CA SER A 171 3.54 30.65 3.63
C SER A 171 3.42 29.99 2.25
N GLY A 172 4.49 29.33 1.80
CA GLY A 172 4.55 28.67 0.49
C GLY A 172 4.89 27.19 0.61
N THR A 173 4.32 26.39 -0.28
CA THR A 173 4.70 24.98 -0.49
C THR A 173 5.45 24.88 -1.81
N TYR A 174 6.64 24.31 -1.77
CA TYR A 174 7.54 24.20 -2.91
C TYR A 174 7.78 22.71 -3.22
N PRO A 175 6.97 22.09 -4.11
CA PRO A 175 7.25 20.75 -4.60
C PRO A 175 8.39 20.73 -5.62
N TYR A 176 9.25 19.74 -5.47
CA TYR A 176 10.34 19.40 -6.36
C TYR A 176 10.14 17.97 -6.85
N ARG A 177 10.14 17.74 -8.17
CA ARG A 177 9.97 16.41 -8.76
C ARG A 177 11.22 15.96 -9.51
N ALA A 178 11.58 14.69 -9.38
CA ALA A 178 12.64 14.06 -10.16
C ALA A 178 12.39 12.55 -10.31
N GLY A 179 11.94 12.12 -11.49
CA GLY A 179 11.47 10.74 -11.69
C GLY A 179 10.26 10.47 -10.78
N ASP A 180 10.30 9.36 -10.05
CA ASP A 180 9.25 8.94 -9.10
C ASP A 180 9.36 9.63 -7.74
N TRP A 181 10.36 10.50 -7.55
CA TRP A 181 10.57 11.23 -6.32
C TRP A 181 9.88 12.59 -6.32
N VAL A 182 9.25 12.90 -5.19
CA VAL A 182 8.69 14.22 -4.90
C VAL A 182 9.17 14.70 -3.55
N VAL A 183 9.63 15.93 -3.48
CA VAL A 183 10.03 16.59 -2.23
C VAL A 183 9.24 17.87 -2.07
N TRP A 184 8.47 17.99 -0.99
CA TRP A 184 7.77 19.20 -0.62
C TRP A 184 8.55 19.93 0.46
N VAL A 185 8.79 21.21 0.25
CA VAL A 185 9.32 22.09 1.31
C VAL A 185 8.24 23.08 1.68
N TYR A 186 7.89 23.15 2.96
CA TYR A 186 6.91 24.08 3.49
C TYR A 186 7.62 25.20 4.25
N ASP A 187 7.38 26.44 3.81
CA ASP A 187 7.82 27.65 4.50
C ASP A 187 6.63 28.27 5.24
N ALA A 188 6.72 28.37 6.57
CA ALA A 188 5.68 29.00 7.39
C ALA A 188 5.68 30.55 7.35
N GLY A 189 6.58 31.17 6.57
CA GLY A 189 6.64 32.62 6.36
C GLY A 189 7.28 33.41 7.51
N VAL A 190 7.82 32.72 8.52
CA VAL A 190 8.51 33.29 9.70
C VAL A 190 9.84 32.57 9.99
N ALA A 191 10.33 31.76 9.05
CA ALA A 191 11.11 30.55 9.31
C ALA A 191 12.40 30.74 10.14
N GLU A 192 12.38 30.15 11.35
CA GLU A 192 13.58 29.59 12.00
C GLU A 192 13.87 28.17 11.47
N ALA A 193 12.89 27.51 10.83
CA ALA A 193 12.99 26.18 10.23
C ALA A 193 11.95 25.94 9.11
N TYR A 194 12.20 24.94 8.28
CA TYR A 194 11.39 24.46 7.15
C TYR A 194 10.91 23.03 7.41
N GLN A 195 9.66 22.71 7.08
CA GLN A 195 9.22 21.30 7.05
C GLN A 195 9.50 20.72 5.66
N VAL A 196 10.04 19.50 5.60
CA VAL A 196 10.39 18.82 4.35
C VAL A 196 9.78 17.43 4.35
N LEU A 197 8.98 17.13 3.33
CA LEU A 197 8.45 15.80 3.04
C LEU A 197 9.16 15.26 1.80
N ALA A 198 9.69 14.05 1.84
CA ALA A 198 10.23 13.36 0.67
C ALA A 198 9.49 12.04 0.47
N ALA A 199 8.97 11.81 -0.73
CA ALA A 199 8.27 10.58 -1.07
C ALA A 199 8.74 10.01 -2.40
N ASN A 200 8.70 8.68 -2.52
CA ASN A 200 8.83 7.98 -3.78
C ASN A 200 7.50 7.29 -4.10
N GLU A 201 6.89 7.70 -5.21
CA GLU A 201 5.57 7.22 -5.63
C GLU A 201 5.58 5.74 -6.03
N THR A 202 6.74 5.18 -6.40
CA THR A 202 6.91 3.78 -6.82
C THR A 202 7.22 2.85 -5.65
N THR A 203 8.15 3.25 -4.77
CA THR A 203 8.62 2.38 -3.68
C THR A 203 7.78 2.51 -2.41
N GLY A 204 6.90 3.51 -2.33
CA GLY A 204 6.15 3.80 -1.11
C GLY A 204 7.00 4.48 -0.02
N PHE A 205 8.27 4.80 -0.32
CA PHE A 205 9.13 5.56 0.59
C PHE A 205 8.45 6.88 0.94
N GLN A 206 8.32 7.17 2.23
CA GLN A 206 7.86 8.47 2.72
C GLN A 206 8.67 8.87 3.94
N TRP A 207 9.20 10.08 3.93
CA TRP A 207 10.00 10.66 5.00
C TRP A 207 9.54 12.07 5.31
N GLU A 208 9.58 12.44 6.59
CA GLU A 208 9.30 13.79 7.06
C GLU A 208 10.37 14.26 8.03
N GLY A 209 10.85 15.49 7.84
CA GLY A 209 11.76 16.13 8.77
C GLY A 209 11.70 17.65 8.72
N GLU A 210 12.24 18.25 9.77
CA GLU A 210 12.40 19.69 9.90
C GLU A 210 13.86 20.08 9.59
N VAL A 211 14.07 21.14 8.82
CA VAL A 211 15.40 21.69 8.51
C VAL A 211 15.50 23.11 9.02
N ASP A 212 16.39 23.35 9.97
CA ASP A 212 16.59 24.69 10.54
C ASP A 212 17.33 25.65 9.57
N ALA A 213 17.37 26.94 9.90
CA ALA A 213 18.09 27.94 9.10
C ALA A 213 19.61 27.70 8.97
N GLY A 214 20.19 26.81 9.79
CA GLY A 214 21.58 26.35 9.70
C GLY A 214 21.78 25.11 8.83
N GLY A 215 20.70 24.54 8.29
CA GLY A 215 20.71 23.30 7.52
C GLY A 215 20.78 22.03 8.38
N HIS A 216 20.52 22.13 9.69
CA HIS A 216 20.42 20.95 10.54
C HIS A 216 19.07 20.27 10.34
N VAL A 217 19.11 18.98 10.00
CA VAL A 217 17.92 18.15 9.78
C VAL A 217 17.56 17.42 11.07
N THR A 218 16.32 17.60 11.52
CA THR A 218 15.69 16.79 12.57
C THR A 218 14.62 15.93 11.91
N GLU A 219 14.81 14.62 11.93
CA GLU A 219 13.80 13.67 11.46
C GLU A 219 12.60 13.67 12.40
N THR A 220 11.41 13.84 11.83
CA THR A 220 10.13 13.77 12.55
C THR A 220 9.53 12.38 12.36
N THR A 221 9.59 11.87 11.13
CA THR A 221 9.07 10.55 10.74
C THR A 221 10.15 9.83 9.94
N ALA A 222 10.67 8.72 10.48
CA ALA A 222 11.61 7.87 9.77
C ALA A 222 10.96 7.30 8.50
N PRO A 223 11.73 7.03 7.43
CA PRO A 223 11.21 6.43 6.23
C PRO A 223 10.56 5.10 6.55
N ILE A 224 9.30 4.98 6.17
CA ILE A 224 8.62 3.71 6.21
C ILE A 224 9.08 2.95 4.96
N GLY A 225 10.10 2.10 5.11
CA GLY A 225 10.59 1.19 4.07
C GLY A 225 9.64 0.01 3.83
N GLY A 226 8.34 0.29 3.80
CA GLY A 226 7.28 -0.71 3.73
C GLY A 226 6.82 -0.99 2.31
N GLN A 227 6.17 -2.13 2.11
CA GLN A 227 5.55 -2.50 0.85
C GLN A 227 4.33 -1.61 0.60
N PRO A 228 4.23 -0.93 -0.57
CA PRO A 228 3.03 -0.18 -0.90
C PRO A 228 1.85 -1.14 -1.02
N VAL A 229 0.77 -0.82 -0.31
CA VAL A 229 -0.51 -1.52 -0.37
C VAL A 229 -1.44 -0.72 -1.26
N VAL A 230 -1.94 -1.35 -2.33
CA VAL A 230 -2.80 -0.70 -3.31
C VAL A 230 -4.03 -1.58 -3.57
N GLY A 231 -5.16 -1.14 -3.05
CA GLY A 231 -6.46 -1.77 -3.26
C GLY A 231 -6.55 -3.18 -2.68
N TRP A 232 -5.91 -3.46 -1.54
CA TRP A 232 -6.02 -4.77 -0.89
C TRP A 232 -7.44 -4.96 -0.37
N TYR A 233 -8.06 -6.09 -0.68
CA TYR A 233 -9.46 -6.35 -0.36
C TYR A 233 -9.56 -7.23 0.89
N GLY A 234 -10.39 -6.81 1.84
CA GLY A 234 -10.57 -7.53 3.10
C GLY A 234 -11.63 -6.90 3.99
N HIS A 235 -11.65 -7.31 5.25
CA HIS A 235 -12.54 -6.78 6.27
C HIS A 235 -11.81 -6.59 7.62
N VAL A 236 -12.30 -5.64 8.42
CA VAL A 236 -11.68 -5.28 9.70
C VAL A 236 -12.33 -6.09 10.82
N VAL A 237 -11.51 -6.74 11.64
CA VAL A 237 -11.96 -7.55 12.78
C VAL A 237 -11.48 -6.91 14.08
N SER A 238 -12.39 -6.69 15.03
CA SER A 238 -11.98 -6.21 16.36
C SER A 238 -11.36 -7.31 17.19
N LEU A 239 -10.37 -6.96 17.99
CA LEU A 239 -9.83 -7.82 19.04
C LEU A 239 -10.52 -7.58 20.39
N PRO A 240 -10.43 -8.52 21.34
CA PRO A 240 -10.93 -8.32 22.70
C PRO A 240 -10.38 -7.04 23.35
N ALA A 241 -11.16 -6.39 24.21
CA ALA A 241 -10.79 -5.10 24.81
C ALA A 241 -9.54 -5.13 25.71
N ASP A 242 -9.06 -6.32 26.07
CA ASP A 242 -7.84 -6.59 26.83
C ASP A 242 -6.69 -7.13 25.97
N ALA A 243 -6.89 -7.28 24.66
CA ALA A 243 -5.82 -7.59 23.73
C ALA A 243 -4.83 -6.42 23.63
N GLN A 244 -3.60 -6.75 23.21
CA GLN A 244 -2.54 -5.75 23.03
C GLN A 244 -2.83 -4.77 21.89
N PHE A 245 -3.50 -5.27 20.84
CA PHE A 245 -3.92 -4.53 19.65
C PHE A 245 -5.45 -4.50 19.62
N ASP A 246 -6.02 -3.57 18.88
CA ASP A 246 -7.45 -3.32 18.88
C ASP A 246 -8.18 -3.86 17.64
N ASP A 247 -7.52 -3.93 16.48
CA ASP A 247 -8.06 -4.58 15.30
C ASP A 247 -6.99 -5.19 14.37
N TYR A 248 -7.47 -5.85 13.32
CA TYR A 248 -6.65 -6.30 12.20
C TYR A 248 -7.48 -6.38 10.91
N LEU A 249 -6.80 -6.34 9.77
CA LEU A 249 -7.33 -6.64 8.44
C LEU A 249 -7.25 -8.14 8.17
N ALA A 250 -8.39 -8.79 7.97
CA ALA A 250 -8.45 -10.13 7.39
C ALA A 250 -8.60 -10.00 5.86
N LEU A 251 -7.56 -10.44 5.12
CA LEU A 251 -7.52 -10.36 3.66
C LEU A 251 -8.40 -11.43 3.02
N GLU A 252 -8.91 -11.10 1.84
CA GLU A 252 -9.61 -12.04 0.96
C GLU A 252 -8.72 -12.44 -0.24
N PRO A 253 -8.76 -13.72 -0.68
CA PRO A 253 -9.59 -14.80 -0.13
C PRO A 253 -9.14 -15.22 1.28
N GLU A 254 -10.03 -15.82 2.07
CA GLU A 254 -9.69 -16.35 3.39
C GLU A 254 -8.39 -17.17 3.35
N GLY A 255 -7.48 -16.86 4.28
CA GLY A 255 -6.13 -17.45 4.32
C GLY A 255 -5.06 -16.66 3.56
N ALA A 256 -5.41 -15.57 2.86
CA ALA A 256 -4.42 -14.69 2.23
C ALA A 256 -3.53 -13.95 3.25
N GLY A 257 -4.03 -13.78 4.48
CA GLY A 257 -3.28 -13.30 5.65
C GLY A 257 -4.07 -12.33 6.52
N GLU A 258 -3.50 -12.03 7.69
CA GLU A 258 -4.07 -11.13 8.70
C GLU A 258 -3.00 -10.12 9.13
N ILE A 259 -3.36 -8.83 9.22
CA ILE A 259 -2.39 -7.72 9.35
C ILE A 259 -2.93 -6.68 10.32
N GLY A 260 -2.12 -6.19 11.27
CA GLY A 260 -2.50 -5.05 12.11
C GLY A 260 -2.78 -3.79 11.29
N LEU A 261 -3.72 -2.95 11.73
CA LEU A 261 -4.08 -1.72 11.04
C LEU A 261 -3.78 -0.49 11.89
N GLU A 262 -3.35 0.58 11.24
CA GLU A 262 -3.26 1.91 11.84
C GLU A 262 -3.69 2.95 10.80
N GLY A 263 -4.56 3.89 11.15
CA GLY A 263 -4.88 5.02 10.29
C GLY A 263 -3.73 6.02 10.21
N ALA A 264 -3.37 6.45 9.00
CA ALA A 264 -2.33 7.48 8.80
C ALA A 264 -2.70 8.82 9.45
N ASP A 265 -3.98 9.07 9.70
CA ASP A 265 -4.49 10.18 10.47
C ASP A 265 -5.79 9.81 11.21
N ALA A 266 -6.28 10.74 12.03
CA ALA A 266 -7.47 10.53 12.86
C ALA A 266 -8.79 10.42 12.06
N GLU A 267 -8.84 10.92 10.82
CA GLU A 267 -10.01 10.75 9.96
C GLU A 267 -10.04 9.33 9.40
N ILE A 268 -8.92 8.84 8.87
CA ILE A 268 -8.79 7.45 8.40
C ILE A 268 -8.99 6.46 9.55
N GLU A 269 -8.44 6.73 10.73
CA GLU A 269 -8.63 5.88 11.90
C GLU A 269 -10.12 5.72 12.24
N ALA A 270 -10.89 6.82 12.23
CA ALA A 270 -12.32 6.78 12.49
C ALA A 270 -13.09 6.01 11.39
N GLU A 271 -12.59 6.00 10.15
CA GLU A 271 -13.17 5.17 9.08
C GLU A 271 -12.89 3.68 9.30
N ILE A 272 -11.67 3.31 9.74
CA ILE A 272 -11.29 1.92 10.09
C ILE A 272 -12.16 1.42 11.26
N GLU A 273 -12.27 2.19 12.34
CA GLU A 273 -13.16 1.88 13.47
C GLU A 273 -14.60 1.67 13.01
N GLY A 274 -15.04 2.46 12.02
CA GLY A 274 -16.37 2.35 11.41
C GLY A 274 -16.60 1.09 10.58
N LEU A 275 -15.54 0.34 10.20
CA LEU A 275 -15.62 -0.91 9.45
C LEU A 275 -15.52 -2.17 10.31
N ARG A 276 -15.08 -2.04 11.57
CA ARG A 276 -14.92 -3.15 12.51
C ARG A 276 -16.18 -4.01 12.61
N ASP A 277 -16.00 -5.32 12.39
CA ASP A 277 -17.01 -6.37 12.56
C ASP A 277 -18.32 -6.13 11.79
N LYS A 278 -18.27 -5.40 10.68
CA LYS A 278 -19.46 -5.15 9.87
C LYS A 278 -19.99 -6.42 9.20
N GLU A 279 -21.30 -6.53 9.13
CA GLU A 279 -21.99 -7.56 8.35
C GLU A 279 -22.12 -7.15 6.87
N GLU A 280 -22.32 -8.15 6.01
CA GLU A 280 -22.59 -7.92 4.60
C GLU A 280 -23.87 -7.07 4.40
N PRO A 281 -23.88 -6.15 3.41
CA PRO A 281 -22.89 -5.98 2.34
C PRO A 281 -21.76 -4.98 2.66
N GLU A 282 -21.72 -4.38 3.86
CA GLU A 282 -20.75 -3.34 4.22
C GLU A 282 -19.48 -3.89 4.89
N LYS A 283 -19.38 -5.21 4.99
CA LYS A 283 -18.25 -5.94 5.59
C LYS A 283 -16.91 -5.61 4.95
N TYR A 284 -16.86 -5.48 3.63
CA TYR A 284 -15.61 -5.43 2.89
C TYR A 284 -15.25 -4.04 2.38
N ALA A 285 -13.95 -3.77 2.33
CA ALA A 285 -13.37 -2.55 1.81
C ALA A 285 -12.05 -2.84 1.07
N HIS A 286 -11.63 -1.87 0.27
CA HIS A 286 -10.29 -1.80 -0.31
C HIS A 286 -9.41 -0.87 0.51
N PHE A 287 -8.16 -1.25 0.74
CA PHE A 287 -7.19 -0.53 1.57
C PHE A 287 -5.98 -0.11 0.74
N TRP A 288 -5.48 1.10 1.02
CA TRP A 288 -4.24 1.63 0.48
C TRP A 288 -3.38 2.18 1.60
N GLY A 289 -2.07 2.06 1.49
CA GLY A 289 -1.16 2.52 2.51
C GLY A 289 0.22 1.91 2.38
N THR A 290 0.90 1.81 3.51
CA THR A 290 2.24 1.22 3.58
C THR A 290 2.27 0.11 4.61
N LEU A 291 2.63 -1.09 4.15
CA LEU A 291 2.79 -2.28 4.98
C LEU A 291 4.23 -2.39 5.49
N THR A 292 4.41 -2.44 6.80
CA THR A 292 5.70 -2.69 7.45
C THR A 292 5.61 -3.97 8.27
N CYS A 293 6.49 -4.93 8.00
CA CYS A 293 6.63 -6.13 8.82
C CYS A 293 7.77 -5.99 9.83
N ASP A 294 7.88 -6.94 10.74
CA ASP A 294 8.81 -6.93 11.88
C ASP A 294 8.54 -5.80 12.89
N VAL A 295 7.27 -5.39 12.96
CA VAL A 295 6.76 -4.40 13.92
C VAL A 295 5.88 -5.09 14.96
N LEU A 296 5.79 -4.49 16.14
CA LEU A 296 4.98 -5.02 17.23
C LEU A 296 3.51 -4.67 17.00
N ASP A 297 2.87 -5.41 16.10
CA ASP A 297 1.44 -5.35 15.78
C ASP A 297 0.87 -6.75 15.50
N TYR A 298 -0.42 -6.85 15.19
CA TYR A 298 -1.08 -8.12 14.89
C TYR A 298 -0.42 -8.82 13.70
N GLY A 299 -0.09 -10.10 13.86
CA GLY A 299 0.60 -10.88 12.82
C GLY A 299 2.05 -10.47 12.55
N GLY A 300 2.63 -9.56 13.36
CA GLY A 300 4.00 -9.07 13.16
C GLY A 300 4.17 -8.07 12.00
N CYS A 301 3.05 -7.62 11.41
CA CYS A 301 3.04 -6.59 10.38
C CYS A 301 1.95 -5.56 10.67
N GLN A 302 2.21 -4.30 10.30
CA GLN A 302 1.29 -3.18 10.41
C GLN A 302 1.09 -2.56 9.04
N LEU A 303 -0.16 -2.38 8.65
CA LEU A 303 -0.54 -1.57 7.50
C LEU A 303 -1.00 -0.19 8.00
N VAL A 304 -0.19 0.83 7.71
CA VAL A 304 -0.56 2.22 7.92
C VAL A 304 -1.41 2.67 6.73
N VAL A 305 -2.73 2.76 6.95
CA VAL A 305 -3.74 3.04 5.92
C VAL A 305 -3.78 4.54 5.64
N THR A 306 -3.52 4.94 4.40
CA THR A 306 -3.64 6.34 3.95
C THR A 306 -4.95 6.62 3.23
N ARG A 307 -5.63 5.57 2.78
CA ARG A 307 -6.91 5.66 2.08
C ARG A 307 -7.62 4.32 2.18
N LEU A 308 -8.92 4.34 2.46
CA LEU A 308 -9.78 3.14 2.38
C LEU A 308 -11.06 3.46 1.65
N ARG A 309 -11.71 2.44 1.08
CA ARG A 309 -12.94 2.61 0.30
C ARG A 309 -13.87 1.43 0.53
N SER A 310 -15.07 1.71 1.04
CA SER A 310 -16.14 0.73 1.16
C SER A 310 -17.16 0.86 0.02
N GLY A 311 -17.77 -0.26 -0.38
CA GLY A 311 -18.84 -0.30 -1.37
C GLY A 311 -18.40 -0.36 -2.84
N ARG A 312 -19.29 0.03 -3.76
CA ARG A 312 -19.14 -0.14 -5.23
C ARG A 312 -18.88 1.16 -5.99
N ALA A 313 -18.32 2.16 -5.32
CA ALA A 313 -17.94 3.38 -6.02
C ALA A 313 -16.76 3.07 -6.97
N ILE A 314 -16.87 3.49 -8.23
CA ILE A 314 -15.78 3.41 -9.20
C ILE A 314 -14.95 4.67 -9.05
N PHE A 315 -13.63 4.53 -9.05
CA PHE A 315 -12.70 5.62 -8.85
C PHE A 315 -11.71 5.75 -10.00
N ASP A 316 -10.96 6.86 -9.97
CA ASP A 316 -9.80 7.04 -10.84
C ASP A 316 -8.81 5.89 -10.58
N PRO A 317 -8.24 5.31 -11.64
CA PRO A 317 -7.28 4.23 -11.51
C PRO A 317 -6.01 4.69 -10.82
N ASP A 318 -5.38 3.79 -10.06
CA ASP A 318 -4.04 4.00 -9.52
C ASP A 318 -3.00 3.35 -10.44
N PRO A 319 -1.77 3.89 -10.52
CA PRO A 319 -0.74 3.30 -11.34
C PRO A 319 -0.27 1.97 -10.74
N VAL A 320 0.02 1.02 -11.63
CA VAL A 320 0.72 -0.24 -11.34
C VAL A 320 2.11 -0.10 -11.95
N GLU A 321 3.14 -0.04 -11.11
CA GLU A 321 4.52 0.24 -11.54
C GLU A 321 5.46 -0.90 -11.17
N GLY A 322 5.63 -1.85 -12.09
CA GLY A 322 6.62 -2.90 -11.94
C GLY A 322 6.25 -3.96 -10.91
N TRP A 323 4.96 -4.21 -10.70
CA TRP A 323 4.50 -5.25 -9.78
C TRP A 323 4.87 -6.64 -10.31
N GLU A 324 5.36 -7.51 -9.42
CA GLU A 324 5.72 -8.88 -9.75
C GLU A 324 4.66 -9.85 -9.24
N GLY A 325 4.42 -10.93 -9.97
CA GLY A 325 3.41 -11.91 -9.61
C GLY A 325 3.14 -12.94 -10.69
N GLN A 326 2.09 -13.74 -10.49
CA GLN A 326 1.72 -14.85 -11.36
C GLN A 326 0.29 -14.69 -11.87
N VAL A 327 0.02 -15.22 -13.08
CA VAL A 327 -1.30 -15.16 -13.73
C VAL A 327 -1.95 -16.54 -13.64
N PHE A 328 -3.20 -16.55 -13.20
CA PHE A 328 -3.99 -17.76 -13.01
C PHE A 328 -5.32 -17.65 -13.74
N SER A 329 -5.81 -18.78 -14.25
CA SER A 329 -7.17 -18.84 -14.80
C SER A 329 -8.21 -18.94 -13.70
N VAL A 330 -9.34 -18.24 -13.87
CA VAL A 330 -10.52 -18.45 -13.01
C VAL A 330 -11.20 -19.76 -13.42
N PRO A 331 -11.42 -20.72 -12.49
CA PRO A 331 -12.10 -21.97 -12.82
C PRO A 331 -13.56 -21.73 -13.26
N GLY A 332 -13.94 -22.25 -14.42
CA GLY A 332 -15.36 -22.34 -14.87
C GLY A 332 -15.83 -21.29 -15.87
N VAL A 333 -17.16 -21.20 -16.08
CA VAL A 333 -17.82 -20.22 -16.98
C VAL A 333 -17.99 -18.84 -16.33
N ALA A 334 -17.12 -18.49 -15.38
CA ALA A 334 -17.16 -17.20 -14.73
C ALA A 334 -17.07 -16.10 -15.79
N GLN A 335 -17.81 -15.02 -15.58
CA GLN A 335 -17.80 -13.85 -16.47
C GLN A 335 -16.49 -13.06 -16.39
N PHE A 336 -15.59 -13.43 -15.47
CA PHE A 336 -14.35 -12.74 -15.19
C PHE A 336 -13.20 -13.33 -16.00
N HIS A 337 -12.22 -12.50 -16.32
CA HIS A 337 -10.98 -12.92 -16.98
C HIS A 337 -10.05 -13.58 -15.96
N ASP A 338 -8.79 -13.77 -16.32
CA ASP A 338 -7.74 -14.26 -15.43
C ASP A 338 -7.58 -13.38 -14.19
N TYR A 339 -6.85 -13.88 -13.19
CA TYR A 339 -6.42 -13.10 -12.05
C TYR A 339 -4.91 -13.11 -11.89
N PHE A 340 -4.40 -12.03 -11.33
CA PHE A 340 -3.00 -11.83 -10.98
C PHE A 340 -2.85 -11.96 -9.47
N VAL A 341 -1.92 -12.81 -9.04
CA VAL A 341 -1.52 -12.93 -7.63
C VAL A 341 -0.20 -12.20 -7.46
N LEU A 342 -0.20 -11.19 -6.60
CA LEU A 342 0.98 -10.39 -6.29
C LEU A 342 2.03 -11.25 -5.58
N ASP A 343 3.30 -11.12 -5.99
CA ASP A 343 4.42 -11.74 -5.29
C ASP A 343 4.70 -11.00 -3.97
N GLY A 344 4.92 -11.76 -2.90
CA GLY A 344 5.08 -11.21 -1.56
C GLY A 344 4.58 -12.15 -0.46
N PRO A 345 4.62 -11.69 0.81
CA PRO A 345 4.19 -12.50 1.95
C PRO A 345 2.67 -12.74 2.00
N PHE A 346 1.89 -11.95 1.25
CA PHE A 346 0.43 -12.02 1.22
C PHE A 346 -0.04 -12.32 -0.21
N ALA A 347 -0.88 -13.34 -0.36
CA ALA A 347 -1.36 -13.82 -1.67
C ALA A 347 -2.51 -12.97 -2.22
N VAL A 348 -2.30 -11.66 -2.36
CA VAL A 348 -3.33 -10.71 -2.79
C VAL A 348 -3.65 -10.88 -4.27
N GLN A 349 -4.94 -10.86 -4.61
CA GLN A 349 -5.43 -11.18 -5.95
C GLN A 349 -6.14 -10.00 -6.60
N TYR A 350 -5.95 -9.85 -7.90
CA TYR A 350 -6.57 -8.81 -8.72
C TYR A 350 -7.09 -9.40 -10.03
N GLY A 351 -8.19 -8.88 -10.58
CA GLY A 351 -8.52 -9.15 -11.98
C GLY A 351 -7.40 -8.64 -12.88
N ILE A 352 -7.15 -9.28 -14.02
CA ILE A 352 -6.12 -8.82 -14.95
C ILE A 352 -6.59 -8.88 -16.39
N GLU A 353 -6.37 -7.80 -17.14
CA GLU A 353 -6.64 -7.70 -18.57
C GLU A 353 -5.53 -6.96 -19.31
N GLY A 354 -5.28 -7.35 -20.57
CA GLY A 354 -4.35 -6.63 -21.43
C GLY A 354 -4.99 -5.36 -22.01
N ALA A 355 -4.24 -4.27 -22.09
CA ALA A 355 -4.70 -3.01 -22.68
C ALA A 355 -5.03 -3.11 -24.18
N ASP A 356 -4.51 -4.14 -24.86
CA ASP A 356 -4.79 -4.49 -26.25
C ASP A 356 -4.74 -6.03 -26.50
N GLU A 357 -5.09 -6.46 -27.71
CA GLU A 357 -5.14 -7.87 -28.11
C GLU A 357 -3.79 -8.59 -28.04
N ALA A 358 -2.68 -7.87 -28.25
CA ALA A 358 -1.35 -8.48 -28.18
C ALA A 358 -0.94 -8.75 -26.74
N LEU A 359 -1.20 -7.81 -25.82
CA LEU A 359 -0.98 -8.00 -24.40
C LEU A 359 -1.92 -9.05 -23.80
N MET A 360 -3.18 -9.11 -24.24
CA MET A 360 -4.09 -10.18 -23.83
C MET A 360 -3.54 -11.56 -24.20
N ALA A 361 -3.11 -11.74 -25.46
CA ALA A 361 -2.51 -13.01 -25.89
C ALA A 361 -1.22 -13.33 -25.11
N GLN A 362 -0.41 -12.33 -24.77
CA GLN A 362 0.80 -12.52 -23.97
C GLN A 362 0.48 -12.94 -22.53
N LEU A 363 -0.56 -12.40 -21.90
CA LEU A 363 -1.01 -12.82 -20.57
C LEU A 363 -1.57 -14.25 -20.60
N GLU A 364 -2.29 -14.62 -21.67
CA GLU A 364 -2.76 -16.00 -21.87
C GLU A 364 -1.60 -17.01 -21.97
N ASP A 365 -0.46 -16.62 -22.54
CA ASP A 365 0.75 -17.47 -22.58
C ASP A 365 1.39 -17.68 -21.19
N PHE A 366 1.16 -16.78 -20.24
CA PHE A 366 1.68 -16.88 -18.86
C PHE A 366 0.72 -17.58 -17.89
N ARG A 367 -0.55 -17.69 -18.25
CA ARG A 367 -1.61 -18.32 -17.47
C ARG A 367 -1.23 -19.73 -17.00
N ASP A 368 -1.32 -19.96 -15.70
CA ASP A 368 -1.10 -21.27 -15.06
C ASP A 368 0.30 -21.88 -15.34
N THR A 369 1.29 -21.05 -15.69
CA THR A 369 2.67 -21.50 -16.00
C THR A 369 3.63 -21.42 -14.81
N SER A 370 3.18 -20.85 -13.69
CA SER A 370 4.02 -20.44 -12.54
C SER A 370 5.12 -19.42 -12.88
N ALA A 371 5.14 -18.86 -14.09
CA ALA A 371 6.08 -17.83 -14.46
C ALA A 371 5.82 -16.55 -13.67
N THR A 372 6.85 -15.98 -13.05
CA THR A 372 6.77 -14.66 -12.43
C THR A 372 6.96 -13.60 -13.51
N ILE A 373 5.93 -12.77 -13.66
CA ILE A 373 5.95 -11.63 -14.58
C ILE A 373 5.94 -10.33 -13.79
N ARG A 374 6.58 -9.31 -14.36
CA ARG A 374 6.51 -7.92 -13.92
C ARG A 374 5.55 -7.16 -14.82
N ILE A 375 4.61 -6.44 -14.24
CA ILE A 375 3.55 -5.73 -14.97
C ILE A 375 3.56 -4.22 -14.67
N TRP A 376 3.08 -3.45 -15.65
CA TRP A 376 2.81 -2.02 -15.54
C TRP A 376 1.45 -1.70 -16.14
N GLY A 377 0.76 -0.69 -15.61
CA GLY A 377 -0.52 -0.23 -16.11
C GLY A 377 -1.32 0.51 -15.06
N GLU A 378 -2.62 0.22 -15.00
CA GLU A 378 -3.57 0.92 -14.14
C GLU A 378 -4.46 -0.09 -13.40
N ILE A 379 -4.62 0.06 -12.08
CA ILE A 379 -5.57 -0.72 -11.28
C ILE A 379 -6.84 0.11 -11.03
N GLN A 380 -7.99 -0.48 -11.33
CA GLN A 380 -9.29 0.09 -11.03
C GLN A 380 -10.04 -0.78 -10.03
N CYS A 381 -10.40 -0.21 -8.88
CA CYS A 381 -11.19 -0.86 -7.84
C CYS A 381 -12.65 -0.36 -7.81
N GLY A 382 -13.53 -1.14 -7.18
CA GLY A 382 -14.97 -0.89 -7.13
C GLY A 382 -15.75 -1.42 -8.34
N ILE A 383 -15.11 -2.26 -9.16
CA ILE A 383 -15.71 -2.91 -10.33
C ILE A 383 -15.99 -4.39 -10.05
N PRO A 384 -16.99 -5.01 -10.70
CA PRO A 384 -17.29 -6.42 -10.50
C PRO A 384 -16.25 -7.28 -11.22
N ASP A 385 -15.11 -7.52 -10.56
CA ASP A 385 -14.02 -8.40 -11.00
C ASP A 385 -13.41 -9.10 -9.78
N THR A 386 -12.31 -9.86 -9.95
CA THR A 386 -11.62 -10.56 -8.86
C THR A 386 -11.27 -9.60 -7.72
N MET A 387 -11.78 -9.91 -6.51
CA MET A 387 -11.64 -9.08 -5.31
C MET A 387 -12.08 -7.62 -5.50
N GLY A 388 -12.98 -7.35 -6.45
CA GLY A 388 -13.51 -6.01 -6.68
C GLY A 388 -12.55 -5.03 -7.38
N CYS A 389 -11.41 -5.52 -7.90
CA CYS A 389 -10.44 -4.71 -8.65
C CYS A 389 -10.01 -5.42 -9.94
N SER A 390 -9.60 -4.65 -10.95
CA SER A 390 -8.98 -5.18 -12.17
C SER A 390 -7.80 -4.31 -12.58
N ILE A 391 -6.73 -4.96 -13.03
CA ILE A 391 -5.52 -4.35 -13.55
C ILE A 391 -5.59 -4.36 -15.08
N ARG A 392 -5.56 -3.17 -15.68
CA ARG A 392 -5.38 -2.99 -17.12
C ARG A 392 -3.89 -2.87 -17.42
N VAL A 393 -3.29 -3.95 -17.89
CA VAL A 393 -1.86 -4.07 -18.16
C VAL A 393 -1.50 -3.36 -19.45
N GLU A 394 -0.59 -2.39 -19.38
CA GLU A 394 -0.04 -1.66 -20.54
C GLU A 394 1.34 -2.17 -20.96
N ARG A 395 2.01 -2.89 -20.06
CA ARG A 395 3.28 -3.56 -20.33
C ARG A 395 3.45 -4.75 -19.40
N CYS A 396 4.01 -5.85 -19.90
CA CYS A 396 4.45 -6.95 -19.06
C CYS A 396 5.82 -7.48 -19.52
N GLN A 397 6.57 -8.04 -18.58
CA GLN A 397 7.90 -8.58 -18.79
C GLN A 397 8.06 -9.84 -17.96
N LEU A 398 8.57 -10.90 -18.56
CA LEU A 398 8.97 -12.11 -17.83
C LEU A 398 10.20 -11.81 -16.96
N VAL A 399 10.08 -12.01 -15.65
CA VAL A 399 11.19 -11.80 -14.68
C VAL A 399 12.01 -13.07 -14.56
N SER A 400 11.33 -14.18 -14.35
CA SER A 400 11.93 -15.51 -14.26
C SER A 400 11.07 -16.53 -14.98
N GLU A 401 11.71 -17.32 -15.84
CA GLU A 401 11.19 -18.60 -16.32
C GLU A 401 11.45 -19.70 -15.28
N GLU A 402 11.76 -19.35 -14.03
CA GLU A 402 11.84 -20.36 -12.98
C GLU A 402 10.46 -20.98 -12.82
N SER A 403 10.20 -22.02 -13.62
CA SER A 403 9.74 -23.25 -13.02
C SER A 403 10.57 -23.39 -11.75
N PRO A 404 9.99 -23.39 -10.54
CA PRO A 404 10.68 -24.06 -9.44
C PRO A 404 11.17 -25.37 -10.05
N PRO A 405 12.49 -25.67 -9.94
CA PRO A 405 13.12 -26.69 -10.77
C PRO A 405 12.18 -27.89 -10.85
N LEU A 406 11.79 -28.30 -12.06
CA LEU A 406 11.02 -29.53 -12.30
C LEU A 406 11.61 -30.63 -11.38
N GLY A 407 11.02 -30.84 -10.19
CA GLY A 407 11.76 -31.44 -9.08
C GLY A 407 11.51 -30.91 -7.66
N VAL A 408 10.78 -29.80 -7.46
CA VAL A 408 10.07 -29.58 -6.18
C VAL A 408 8.71 -28.96 -6.47
N HIS A 409 7.79 -29.79 -6.97
CA HIS A 409 6.45 -29.69 -6.39
C HIS A 409 6.67 -29.86 -4.89
N PHE A 410 6.19 -28.94 -4.06
CA PHE A 410 6.06 -29.27 -2.65
C PHE A 410 5.03 -30.39 -2.59
N GLU A 411 5.51 -31.62 -2.73
CA GLU A 411 4.81 -32.83 -2.36
C GLU A 411 4.58 -32.71 -0.86
N SER A 412 3.49 -32.05 -0.50
CA SER A 412 3.07 -32.03 0.89
C SER A 412 2.55 -33.43 1.17
N PRO A 413 2.97 -34.05 2.28
CA PRO A 413 2.51 -35.39 2.60
C PRO A 413 1.01 -35.31 2.93
N ALA A 414 0.18 -35.97 2.13
CA ALA A 414 -1.19 -36.25 2.51
C ALA A 414 -1.13 -37.44 3.47
N VAL A 415 -1.31 -37.24 4.78
CA VAL A 415 -1.15 -38.33 5.77
C VAL A 415 -2.46 -38.54 6.50
N GLY A 416 -3.06 -39.71 6.33
CA GLY A 416 -4.33 -40.06 6.96
C GLY A 416 -5.52 -39.18 6.57
N TRP A 417 -5.45 -38.52 5.40
CA TRP A 417 -6.53 -37.67 4.88
C TRP A 417 -7.83 -38.48 4.84
N TYR A 418 -8.88 -37.98 5.47
CA TYR A 418 -10.12 -38.73 5.64
C TYR A 418 -11.17 -38.24 4.66
N GLY A 419 -11.78 -39.15 3.91
CA GLY A 419 -12.77 -38.78 2.90
C GLY A 419 -13.35 -39.95 2.15
N ARG A 420 -14.07 -39.64 1.06
CA ARG A 420 -14.66 -40.64 0.14
C ARG A 420 -14.30 -40.33 -1.30
N VAL A 421 -14.11 -41.37 -2.12
CA VAL A 421 -13.83 -41.22 -3.55
C VAL A 421 -15.13 -41.01 -4.32
N VAL A 422 -15.20 -39.94 -5.10
CA VAL A 422 -16.35 -39.60 -5.93
C VAL A 422 -15.96 -39.67 -7.40
N GLY A 423 -16.70 -40.45 -8.18
CA GLY A 423 -16.49 -40.58 -9.62
C GLY A 423 -17.09 -39.39 -10.37
N LEU A 424 -16.39 -38.90 -11.39
CA LEU A 424 -16.91 -37.87 -12.27
C LEU A 424 -17.74 -38.47 -13.42
N PRO A 425 -18.72 -37.73 -13.99
CA PRO A 425 -19.52 -38.23 -15.09
C PRO A 425 -18.67 -38.64 -16.31
N ALA A 426 -19.10 -39.68 -17.02
CA ALA A 426 -18.40 -40.14 -18.23
C ALA A 426 -18.18 -38.99 -19.24
N GLY A 427 -16.92 -38.76 -19.61
CA GLY A 427 -16.51 -37.67 -20.49
C GLY A 427 -15.98 -36.43 -19.77
N ALA A 428 -15.96 -36.42 -18.44
CA ALA A 428 -15.16 -35.47 -17.67
C ALA A 428 -13.66 -35.61 -18.01
N ARG A 429 -12.92 -34.51 -17.83
CA ARG A 429 -11.48 -34.45 -18.11
C ARG A 429 -10.68 -35.35 -17.17
N TYR A 430 -11.17 -35.50 -15.94
CA TYR A 430 -10.63 -36.33 -14.86
C TYR A 430 -11.69 -37.37 -14.47
N ASP A 431 -11.27 -38.44 -13.82
CA ASP A 431 -12.10 -39.61 -13.57
C ASP A 431 -12.66 -39.70 -12.15
N ASP A 432 -11.93 -39.24 -11.14
CA ASP A 432 -12.43 -39.10 -9.77
C ASP A 432 -11.77 -37.96 -8.98
N TYR A 433 -12.24 -37.80 -7.74
CA TYR A 433 -11.65 -36.94 -6.74
C TYR A 433 -11.93 -37.50 -5.34
N LEU A 434 -11.09 -37.13 -4.38
CA LEU A 434 -11.30 -37.30 -2.95
C LEU A 434 -12.10 -36.13 -2.42
N HIS A 435 -13.30 -36.43 -1.94
CA HIS A 435 -14.08 -35.49 -1.15
C HIS A 435 -13.65 -35.60 0.32
N LEU A 436 -12.96 -34.59 0.82
CA LEU A 436 -12.42 -34.58 2.18
C LEU A 436 -13.54 -34.36 3.21
N LEU A 437 -13.38 -35.01 4.36
CA LEU A 437 -14.23 -34.86 5.53
C LEU A 437 -13.50 -34.07 6.64
N PRO A 438 -14.23 -33.26 7.43
CA PRO A 438 -15.68 -33.05 7.39
C PRO A 438 -16.14 -32.31 6.13
N GLU A 439 -17.45 -32.34 5.83
CA GLU A 439 -18.02 -31.66 4.67
C GLU A 439 -17.59 -30.18 4.65
N GLY A 440 -17.06 -29.72 3.51
CA GLY A 440 -16.47 -28.39 3.36
C GLY A 440 -14.94 -28.34 3.51
N ALA A 441 -14.28 -29.46 3.84
CA ALA A 441 -12.82 -29.54 3.89
C ALA A 441 -12.13 -29.47 2.51
N GLY A 442 -12.88 -29.59 1.41
CA GLY A 442 -12.40 -29.44 0.04
C GLY A 442 -12.41 -30.74 -0.76
N ASP A 443 -12.16 -30.61 -2.06
CA ASP A 443 -12.08 -31.71 -3.01
C ASP A 443 -10.69 -31.71 -3.70
N VAL A 444 -10.13 -32.88 -3.97
CA VAL A 444 -8.80 -33.01 -4.60
C VAL A 444 -8.75 -34.19 -5.57
N GLY A 445 -8.06 -34.07 -6.69
CA GLY A 445 -7.85 -35.19 -7.61
C GLY A 445 -7.08 -36.35 -6.96
N LEU A 446 -7.28 -37.57 -7.44
CA LEU A 446 -6.56 -38.75 -6.95
C LEU A 446 -5.83 -39.46 -8.08
N THR A 447 -4.67 -40.02 -7.76
CA THR A 447 -4.02 -41.02 -8.61
C THR A 447 -3.24 -42.00 -7.75
N GLY A 448 -3.27 -43.29 -8.08
CA GLY A 448 -2.50 -44.31 -7.37
C GLY A 448 -1.02 -44.29 -7.75
N THR A 449 -0.14 -44.44 -6.76
CA THR A 449 1.31 -44.65 -6.98
C THR A 449 1.62 -45.93 -7.77
N ASP A 450 0.73 -46.93 -7.72
CA ASP A 450 0.81 -48.15 -8.50
C ASP A 450 -0.57 -48.73 -8.85
N ALA A 451 -0.58 -49.77 -9.68
CA ALA A 451 -1.81 -50.39 -10.17
C ALA A 451 -2.65 -51.10 -9.08
N ALA A 452 -2.06 -51.43 -7.92
CA ALA A 452 -2.80 -52.00 -6.81
C ALA A 452 -3.58 -50.90 -6.08
N ILE A 453 -2.92 -49.78 -5.76
CA ILE A 453 -3.58 -48.61 -5.17
C ILE A 453 -4.65 -48.06 -6.13
N GLU A 454 -4.36 -47.97 -7.42
CA GLU A 454 -5.34 -47.53 -8.43
C GLU A 454 -6.61 -48.40 -8.43
N ALA A 455 -6.44 -49.72 -8.30
CA ALA A 455 -7.58 -50.64 -8.21
C ALA A 455 -8.36 -50.49 -6.90
N GLU A 456 -7.71 -50.09 -5.81
CA GLU A 456 -8.37 -49.77 -4.54
C GLU A 456 -9.16 -48.45 -4.64
N ILE A 457 -8.61 -47.40 -5.26
CA ILE A 457 -9.30 -46.13 -5.54
C ILE A 457 -10.57 -46.40 -6.37
N GLU A 458 -10.44 -47.13 -7.49
CA GLU A 458 -11.57 -47.52 -8.34
C GLU A 458 -12.62 -48.34 -7.57
N GLY A 459 -12.19 -49.18 -6.62
CA GLY A 459 -13.10 -49.94 -5.75
C GLY A 459 -13.87 -49.08 -4.75
N LEU A 460 -13.30 -47.95 -4.33
CA LEU A 460 -13.94 -46.99 -3.43
C LEU A 460 -14.83 -45.98 -4.17
N ARG A 461 -14.58 -45.73 -5.46
CA ARG A 461 -15.30 -44.78 -6.30
C ARG A 461 -16.82 -45.00 -6.21
N ASP A 462 -17.54 -43.96 -5.77
CA ASP A 462 -19.00 -43.93 -5.58
C ASP A 462 -19.56 -45.03 -4.65
N SER A 463 -18.70 -45.73 -3.90
CA SER A 463 -19.12 -46.79 -2.98
C SER A 463 -19.84 -46.26 -1.74
N GLY A 464 -19.62 -44.98 -1.42
CA GLY A 464 -20.02 -44.34 -0.16
C GLY A 464 -19.19 -44.77 1.05
N THR A 465 -18.13 -45.55 0.85
CA THR A 465 -17.21 -45.97 1.91
C THR A 465 -16.20 -44.85 2.17
N ASN A 466 -16.08 -44.42 3.42
CA ASN A 466 -14.99 -43.53 3.80
C ASN A 466 -13.69 -44.32 3.92
N ALA A 467 -12.57 -43.64 3.67
CA ALA A 467 -11.25 -44.20 3.85
C ALA A 467 -10.27 -43.12 4.31
N HIS A 468 -9.17 -43.57 4.89
CA HIS A 468 -7.98 -42.74 5.09
C HIS A 468 -7.04 -42.91 3.90
N PHE A 469 -6.43 -41.82 3.46
CA PHE A 469 -5.54 -41.75 2.31
C PHE A 469 -4.16 -41.23 2.74
N TRP A 470 -3.12 -41.86 2.20
CA TRP A 470 -1.73 -41.46 2.37
C TRP A 470 -1.10 -41.21 1.02
N GLY A 471 -0.20 -40.24 0.91
CA GLY A 471 0.41 -39.89 -0.37
C GLY A 471 1.13 -38.56 -0.35
N ALA A 472 1.28 -37.98 -1.55
CA ALA A 472 1.81 -36.65 -1.76
C ALA A 472 0.79 -35.81 -2.53
N ILE A 473 0.37 -34.67 -1.98
CA ILE A 473 -0.43 -33.69 -2.73
C ILE A 473 0.49 -32.79 -3.55
N ALA A 474 0.12 -32.59 -4.81
CA ALA A 474 0.70 -31.59 -5.69
C ALA A 474 -0.43 -30.66 -6.19
N CYS A 475 -0.27 -29.35 -5.99
CA CYS A 475 -1.16 -28.33 -6.54
C CYS A 475 -0.51 -27.64 -7.75
N GLY A 476 -1.33 -26.98 -8.59
CA GLY A 476 -0.92 -26.48 -9.90
C GLY A 476 -0.83 -27.57 -10.97
N VAL A 477 -1.46 -28.72 -10.73
CA VAL A 477 -1.54 -29.82 -11.70
C VAL A 477 -2.93 -29.83 -12.33
N PRO A 478 -3.06 -30.18 -13.62
CA PRO A 478 -4.36 -30.24 -14.28
C PRO A 478 -5.11 -31.49 -13.80
N ASP A 479 -5.72 -31.38 -12.63
CA ASP A 479 -6.65 -32.33 -12.04
C ASP A 479 -7.80 -31.58 -11.33
N HIS A 480 -8.64 -32.27 -10.55
CA HIS A 480 -9.75 -31.71 -9.81
C HIS A 480 -9.31 -30.58 -8.88
N ASP A 481 -9.94 -29.41 -8.99
CA ASP A 481 -9.62 -28.17 -8.27
C ASP A 481 -8.14 -27.75 -8.33
N GLY A 482 -7.41 -28.17 -9.39
CA GLY A 482 -6.03 -27.79 -9.61
C GLY A 482 -5.02 -28.51 -8.70
N CYS A 483 -5.46 -29.53 -7.95
CA CYS A 483 -4.61 -30.31 -7.07
C CYS A 483 -4.83 -31.82 -7.27
N GLN A 484 -3.80 -32.62 -7.06
CA GLN A 484 -3.84 -34.08 -7.14
C GLN A 484 -3.06 -34.70 -5.98
N VAL A 485 -3.64 -35.71 -5.32
CA VAL A 485 -2.93 -36.58 -4.39
C VAL A 485 -2.44 -37.82 -5.13
N THR A 486 -1.12 -38.02 -5.15
CA THR A 486 -0.50 -39.29 -5.54
C THR A 486 -0.55 -40.26 -4.36
N VAL A 487 -1.56 -41.11 -4.33
CA VAL A 487 -1.92 -42.00 -3.22
C VAL A 487 -0.95 -43.19 -3.14
N SER A 488 -0.31 -43.34 -1.99
CA SER A 488 0.59 -44.42 -1.63
C SER A 488 -0.01 -45.45 -0.67
N GLY A 489 -1.12 -45.11 -0.01
CA GLY A 489 -1.83 -46.01 0.90
C GLY A 489 -3.29 -45.61 1.09
N ILE A 490 -4.15 -46.62 1.28
CA ILE A 490 -5.58 -46.46 1.53
C ILE A 490 -5.99 -47.41 2.63
N ILE A 491 -6.79 -46.94 3.59
CA ILE A 491 -7.41 -47.79 4.61
C ILE A 491 -8.92 -47.49 4.64
N PRO A 492 -9.76 -48.36 4.05
CA PRO A 492 -11.21 -48.23 4.14
C PRO A 492 -11.72 -48.38 5.58
N GLU A 493 -12.70 -47.56 5.96
CA GLU A 493 -13.35 -47.64 7.26
C GLU A 493 -14.00 -49.03 7.47
N GLY A 494 -13.69 -49.69 8.60
CA GLY A 494 -14.27 -50.99 8.95
C GLY A 494 -13.47 -52.24 8.55
N ALA A 495 -12.26 -52.12 7.97
CA ALA A 495 -11.44 -53.25 7.53
C ALA A 495 -10.83 -54.13 8.67
N GLY A 496 -10.99 -53.76 9.95
CA GLY A 496 -10.81 -54.68 11.08
C GLY A 496 -9.36 -55.02 11.50
N THR A 497 -8.35 -54.43 10.87
CA THR A 497 -6.96 -54.47 11.37
C THR A 497 -6.35 -53.09 11.19
N TYR A 498 -6.14 -52.41 12.31
CA TYR A 498 -5.45 -51.12 12.37
C TYR A 498 -4.00 -51.31 11.93
N ALA A 499 -3.53 -50.48 11.00
CA ALA A 499 -2.12 -50.41 10.65
C ALA A 499 -1.29 -50.05 11.90
N ASP A 500 0.00 -50.39 11.88
CA ASP A 500 0.93 -49.82 12.86
C ASP A 500 0.81 -48.29 12.81
N PRO A 501 0.82 -47.60 13.96
CA PRO A 501 0.69 -46.15 14.00
C PRO A 501 1.72 -45.48 13.10
N ASP A 502 1.29 -44.48 12.33
CA ASP A 502 2.20 -43.72 11.47
C ASP A 502 3.03 -42.76 12.32
N PRO A 503 4.35 -42.72 12.13
CA PRO A 503 5.17 -41.77 12.84
C PRO A 503 4.85 -40.35 12.38
N VAL A 504 4.54 -39.48 13.33
CA VAL A 504 4.47 -38.04 13.18
C VAL A 504 5.88 -37.53 13.48
N GLU A 505 6.61 -37.05 12.48
CA GLU A 505 8.00 -36.60 12.64
C GLU A 505 8.14 -35.10 12.34
N GLY A 506 7.98 -34.26 13.36
CA GLY A 506 8.23 -32.84 13.27
C GLY A 506 7.17 -32.09 12.45
N TRP A 507 5.92 -32.51 12.56
CA TRP A 507 4.80 -31.83 11.91
C TRP A 507 4.59 -30.46 12.53
N GLU A 508 4.53 -29.43 11.69
CA GLU A 508 4.27 -28.05 12.10
C GLU A 508 2.80 -27.73 11.89
N GLY A 509 2.20 -27.04 12.84
CA GLY A 509 0.79 -26.72 12.79
C GLY A 509 0.31 -25.92 13.99
N ARG A 510 -0.94 -25.50 13.91
CA ARG A 510 -1.64 -24.81 15.00
C ARG A 510 -2.40 -25.79 15.85
N TYR A 511 -2.17 -25.71 17.15
CA TYR A 511 -3.10 -26.30 18.10
C TYR A 511 -4.40 -25.48 18.08
N PHE A 512 -5.55 -26.11 18.29
CA PHE A 512 -6.85 -25.44 18.32
C PHE A 512 -7.76 -26.11 19.35
N PHE A 513 -8.41 -25.31 20.19
CA PHE A 513 -9.38 -25.80 21.17
C PHE A 513 -10.81 -25.52 20.71
N GLY A 514 -11.52 -26.58 20.32
CA GLY A 514 -12.87 -26.47 19.77
C GLY A 514 -13.94 -26.51 20.85
N ALA A 515 -14.33 -25.35 21.40
CA ALA A 515 -15.49 -25.25 22.29
C ALA A 515 -16.80 -25.57 21.55
N GLY A 516 -17.18 -26.86 21.47
CA GLY A 516 -18.44 -27.31 20.87
C GLY A 516 -18.40 -28.59 20.03
N LEU A 517 -17.23 -29.24 19.87
CA LEU A 517 -17.08 -30.44 19.02
C LEU A 517 -17.41 -31.77 19.69
N GLY A 518 -17.84 -31.79 20.96
CA GLY A 518 -18.22 -33.02 21.68
C GLY A 518 -17.19 -33.44 22.72
N GLU A 519 -16.92 -34.74 22.88
CA GLU A 519 -15.89 -35.28 23.79
C GLU A 519 -14.44 -35.05 23.28
N PHE A 520 -14.28 -34.41 22.13
CA PHE A 520 -13.00 -34.16 21.46
C PHE A 520 -12.65 -32.69 21.61
N ASP A 521 -11.95 -32.40 22.70
CA ASP A 521 -11.68 -31.03 23.14
C ASP A 521 -10.50 -30.40 22.37
N ASP A 522 -9.51 -31.19 21.97
CA ASP A 522 -8.21 -30.69 21.51
C ASP A 522 -7.90 -31.18 20.09
N CYS A 523 -7.60 -30.28 19.16
CA CYS A 523 -7.18 -30.66 17.81
C CYS A 523 -5.91 -29.94 17.33
N PHE A 524 -5.22 -30.60 16.41
CA PHE A 524 -4.05 -30.09 15.71
C PHE A 524 -4.41 -29.89 14.25
N ILE A 525 -4.19 -28.68 13.76
CA ILE A 525 -4.38 -28.27 12.37
C ILE A 525 -2.99 -28.23 11.74
N LEU A 526 -2.77 -29.06 10.73
CA LEU A 526 -1.50 -29.07 10.02
C LEU A 526 -1.34 -27.76 9.24
N ASP A 527 -0.31 -26.95 9.53
CA ASP A 527 0.00 -25.76 8.73
C ASP A 527 0.89 -26.18 7.56
N PHE A 528 0.26 -26.66 6.48
CA PHE A 528 0.94 -26.79 5.20
C PHE A 528 0.22 -25.93 4.17
N TYR A 529 1.02 -25.13 3.45
CA TYR A 529 0.64 -24.21 2.38
C TYR A 529 -0.49 -24.75 1.49
N GLY A 530 -1.73 -24.31 1.75
CA GLY A 530 -2.90 -24.63 0.97
C GLY A 530 -4.22 -24.41 1.71
N PRO A 531 -5.36 -24.38 1.00
CA PRO A 531 -6.68 -24.11 1.58
C PRO A 531 -7.27 -25.28 2.40
N PHE A 532 -6.58 -26.42 2.50
CA PHE A 532 -7.12 -27.66 3.08
C PHE A 532 -6.69 -27.84 4.54
N GLY A 533 -7.43 -27.24 5.48
CA GLY A 533 -7.18 -27.39 6.91
C GLY A 533 -7.62 -28.75 7.48
N VAL A 534 -6.78 -29.79 7.36
CA VAL A 534 -7.05 -31.10 7.96
C VAL A 534 -6.79 -31.04 9.47
N ARG A 535 -7.76 -31.54 10.24
CA ARG A 535 -7.72 -31.54 11.72
C ARG A 535 -7.53 -32.95 12.25
N TYR A 536 -6.68 -33.09 13.25
CA TYR A 536 -6.42 -34.34 13.95
C TYR A 536 -6.70 -34.16 15.44
N GLY A 537 -7.20 -35.19 16.13
CA GLY A 537 -7.21 -35.19 17.59
C GLY A 537 -5.77 -35.21 18.10
N ILE A 538 -5.49 -34.63 19.26
CA ILE A 538 -4.13 -34.62 19.82
C ILE A 538 -4.16 -35.02 21.30
N GLN A 539 -3.26 -35.93 21.69
CA GLN A 539 -3.14 -36.43 23.06
C GLN A 539 -1.67 -36.59 23.43
N GLY A 540 -1.30 -36.25 24.67
CA GLY A 540 0.06 -36.49 25.16
C GLY A 540 0.32 -37.98 25.40
N ALA A 541 1.49 -38.48 24.99
CA ALA A 541 1.92 -39.86 25.24
C ALA A 541 2.16 -40.14 26.74
N ASP A 542 2.35 -39.09 27.55
CA ASP A 542 2.47 -39.16 29.00
C ASP A 542 1.79 -37.96 29.69
N GLU A 543 1.75 -37.99 31.03
CA GLU A 543 1.14 -36.94 31.85
C GLU A 543 1.83 -35.57 31.69
N ALA A 544 3.12 -35.52 31.36
CA ALA A 544 3.85 -34.27 31.20
C ALA A 544 3.50 -33.58 29.87
N LEU A 545 3.43 -34.34 28.78
CA LEU A 545 2.99 -33.83 27.48
C LEU A 545 1.50 -33.48 27.49
N GLN A 546 0.67 -34.26 28.18
CA GLN A 546 -0.74 -33.90 28.35
C GLN A 546 -0.89 -32.58 29.11
N ALA A 547 -0.08 -32.35 30.15
CA ALA A 547 -0.09 -31.08 30.88
C ALA A 547 0.38 -29.90 30.00
N ALA A 548 1.36 -30.11 29.11
CA ALA A 548 1.82 -29.09 28.17
C ALA A 548 0.74 -28.73 27.14
N LEU A 549 0.02 -29.71 26.59
CA LEU A 549 -1.13 -29.45 25.72
C LEU A 549 -2.25 -28.70 26.46
N GLU A 550 -2.47 -29.03 27.74
CA GLU A 550 -3.45 -28.33 28.57
C GLU A 550 -3.02 -26.89 28.92
N GLU A 551 -1.72 -26.60 28.95
CA GLU A 551 -1.18 -25.23 29.05
C GLU A 551 -1.47 -24.43 27.77
N LEU A 552 -1.20 -25.00 26.58
CA LEU A 552 -1.55 -24.39 25.29
C LEU A 552 -3.06 -24.11 25.17
N ARG A 553 -3.90 -25.04 25.66
CA ARG A 553 -5.35 -24.85 25.76
C ARG A 553 -5.75 -23.66 26.62
N ASN A 554 -5.03 -23.41 27.70
CA ASN A 554 -5.31 -22.26 28.57
C ASN A 554 -4.86 -20.94 27.92
N ILE A 555 -3.79 -20.95 27.12
CA ILE A 555 -3.36 -19.79 26.33
C ILE A 555 -4.44 -19.41 25.31
N ASP A 556 -4.93 -20.37 24.52
CA ASP A 556 -6.00 -20.13 23.53
C ASP A 556 -7.23 -19.45 24.13
N LYS A 557 -7.62 -19.93 25.32
CA LYS A 557 -8.86 -19.52 25.95
C LYS A 557 -8.80 -18.11 26.56
N TYR A 558 -7.61 -17.58 26.84
CA TYR A 558 -7.46 -16.39 27.67
C TYR A 558 -6.41 -15.36 27.20
N GLU A 559 -5.46 -15.70 26.34
CA GLU A 559 -4.25 -14.87 26.15
C GLU A 559 -3.86 -14.54 24.69
N GLY A 560 -4.59 -15.02 23.67
CA GLY A 560 -4.37 -14.62 22.27
C GLY A 560 -4.13 -15.80 21.30
N PRO A 561 -3.60 -15.55 20.08
CA PRO A 561 -3.37 -16.61 19.09
C PRO A 561 -2.35 -17.63 19.62
N ILE A 562 -2.67 -18.91 19.50
CA ILE A 562 -1.81 -20.00 19.96
C ILE A 562 -0.54 -20.03 19.09
N PRO A 563 0.66 -20.20 19.68
CA PRO A 563 1.88 -20.37 18.89
C PRO A 563 1.79 -21.58 17.97
N ASP A 564 2.42 -21.49 16.81
CA ASP A 564 2.68 -22.66 15.99
C ASP A 564 3.49 -23.66 16.81
N ILE A 565 3.13 -24.94 16.74
CA ILE A 565 3.84 -26.00 17.43
C ILE A 565 4.39 -26.99 16.41
N ARG A 566 5.55 -27.55 16.73
CA ARG A 566 6.12 -28.70 16.04
C ARG A 566 5.95 -29.93 16.93
N ILE A 567 5.32 -30.97 16.40
CA ILE A 567 5.02 -32.21 17.16
C ILE A 567 5.70 -33.43 16.55
N TRP A 568 6.01 -34.40 17.42
CA TRP A 568 6.36 -35.76 17.06
C TRP A 568 5.48 -36.73 17.83
N GLY A 569 5.28 -37.93 17.27
CA GLY A 569 4.46 -38.94 17.91
C GLY A 569 3.98 -40.02 16.96
N GLU A 570 2.80 -40.55 17.25
CA GLU A 570 2.17 -41.64 16.53
C GLU A 570 0.72 -41.29 16.19
N MET A 571 0.38 -41.27 14.90
CA MET A 571 -0.99 -41.09 14.45
C MET A 571 -1.73 -42.43 14.47
N GLN A 572 -2.86 -42.45 15.17
CA GLN A 572 -3.77 -43.57 15.29
C GLN A 572 -5.10 -43.22 14.64
N CYS A 573 -5.42 -43.86 13.52
CA CYS A 573 -6.70 -43.67 12.82
C CYS A 573 -7.71 -44.79 13.14
N GLY A 574 -8.99 -44.53 12.92
CA GLY A 574 -10.18 -45.27 13.34
C GLY A 574 -10.41 -45.33 14.87
N VAL A 575 -9.82 -44.42 15.62
CA VAL A 575 -10.29 -44.09 16.97
C VAL A 575 -11.47 -43.13 16.85
N PRO A 576 -12.47 -43.18 17.75
CA PRO A 576 -13.53 -42.19 17.75
C PRO A 576 -12.95 -40.88 18.28
N ASP A 577 -12.30 -40.10 17.42
CA ASP A 577 -11.73 -38.78 17.67
C ASP A 577 -11.93 -37.88 16.43
N VAL A 578 -11.35 -36.68 16.37
CA VAL A 578 -11.47 -35.73 15.26
C VAL A 578 -11.07 -36.40 13.93
N ASN A 579 -12.01 -36.45 12.99
CA ASN A 579 -11.87 -37.12 11.69
C ASN A 579 -11.46 -38.60 11.78
N GLY A 580 -11.74 -39.24 12.91
CA GLY A 580 -11.37 -40.63 13.13
C GLY A 580 -9.88 -40.84 13.40
N CYS A 581 -9.06 -39.79 13.53
CA CYS A 581 -7.63 -39.92 13.82
C CYS A 581 -7.23 -39.11 15.06
N GLN A 582 -6.29 -39.65 15.82
CA GLN A 582 -5.67 -39.02 16.97
C GLN A 582 -4.15 -39.12 16.86
N ILE A 583 -3.43 -38.06 17.16
CA ILE A 583 -1.98 -38.03 17.27
C ILE A 583 -1.61 -38.19 18.74
N ILE A 584 -0.89 -39.27 19.06
CA ILE A 584 -0.28 -39.48 20.36
C ILE A 584 1.10 -38.82 20.35
N VAL A 585 1.20 -37.61 20.89
CA VAL A 585 2.39 -36.77 20.87
C VAL A 585 3.39 -37.27 21.89
N ASP A 586 4.60 -37.64 21.46
CA ASP A 586 5.71 -38.04 22.32
C ASP A 586 6.78 -36.94 22.49
N ARG A 587 6.68 -35.86 21.68
CA ARG A 587 7.49 -34.65 21.80
C ARG A 587 6.74 -33.47 21.19
N LEU A 588 6.85 -32.32 21.85
CA LEU A 588 6.29 -31.05 21.40
C LEU A 588 7.36 -29.96 21.53
N GLU A 589 7.48 -29.11 20.51
CA GLU A 589 8.29 -27.89 20.51
C GLU A 589 7.42 -26.71 20.15
N GLU A 590 7.37 -25.69 21.01
CA GLU A 590 6.80 -24.40 20.66
C GLU A 590 7.69 -23.73 19.62
N LEU A 591 7.13 -23.41 18.46
CA LEU A 591 7.76 -22.53 17.50
C LEU A 591 7.47 -21.12 17.99
N PHE A 592 8.37 -20.57 18.81
CA PHE A 592 8.40 -19.12 19.01
C PHE A 592 8.44 -18.50 17.62
N SER A 593 7.49 -17.60 17.34
CA SER A 593 7.41 -16.82 16.10
C SER A 593 8.83 -16.51 15.66
N ARG A 594 9.24 -17.13 14.55
CA ARG A 594 10.61 -16.97 14.05
C ARG A 594 10.81 -15.47 13.83
N PRO A 595 11.86 -14.86 14.42
CA PRO A 595 12.21 -13.49 14.09
C PRO A 595 12.68 -13.36 12.64
#